data_AF-A0A437LSF9-F1
#
_entry.id   AF-A0A437LSF9-F1
#
_cell.length_a   1.000
_cell.length_b   1.000
_cell.length_c   1.000
_cell.angle_alpha   90.00
_cell.angle_beta   90.00
_cell.angle_gamma   90.00
#
_symmetry.space_group_name_H-M   'P 1'
#
loop_
_entity.id
_entity.type
_entity.pdbx_description
1 polymer ?
#
loop_
_entity_poly.entity_id
_entity_poly.type
_entity_poly.pdbx_seq_one_letter_code
_entity_poly.pdbx_strand_id
1 'polypeptide(L)'
;MDNHQPRQRNLPEVLPSALQDVVLINARTCAAIGNMGISWWLARVAAGEAPKPAIQQPRMTRWRLADVREYWAKLATEGRSSRASQSVPTANKGTQ
;
A
#
# COMPACT_ATOMS: atom_id res chain seq x y z
N MET A 1 -1.10 36.25 -29.38
CA MET A 1 -1.59 36.04 -28.00
C MET A 1 -1.94 34.57 -27.89
N ASP A 2 -0.93 33.74 -27.64
CA ASP A 2 -1.07 32.29 -27.60
C ASP A 2 -1.81 31.87 -26.34
N ASN A 3 -3.01 31.33 -26.53
CA ASN A 3 -3.89 30.88 -25.47
C ASN A 3 -3.33 29.57 -24.87
N HIS A 4 -2.36 29.68 -23.98
CA HIS A 4 -1.79 28.55 -23.24
C HIS A 4 -2.78 28.12 -22.15
N GLN A 5 -3.78 27.33 -22.53
CA GLN A 5 -4.70 26.75 -21.56
C GLN A 5 -3.93 25.70 -20.72
N PRO A 6 -3.89 25.82 -19.38
CA PRO A 6 -3.21 24.85 -18.55
C PRO A 6 -3.92 23.49 -18.70
N ARG A 7 -3.17 22.43 -19.01
CA ARG A 7 -3.70 21.06 -19.03
C ARG A 7 -4.33 20.78 -17.67
N GLN A 8 -5.66 20.75 -17.61
CA GLN A 8 -6.39 20.29 -16.44
C GLN A 8 -5.85 18.90 -16.12
N ARG A 9 -5.21 18.78 -14.95
CA ARG A 9 -4.86 17.48 -14.39
C ARG A 9 -6.18 16.76 -14.20
N ASN A 10 -6.50 15.80 -15.05
CA ASN A 10 -7.55 14.83 -14.76
C ASN A 10 -7.15 14.18 -13.44
N LEU A 11 -7.78 14.63 -12.35
CA LEU A 11 -7.70 13.95 -11.08
C LEU A 11 -8.20 12.53 -11.33
N PRO A 12 -7.44 11.49 -10.93
CA PRO A 12 -7.89 10.12 -11.13
C PRO A 12 -9.24 9.96 -10.44
N GLU A 13 -10.23 9.50 -11.21
CA GLU A 13 -11.57 9.22 -10.70
C GLU A 13 -11.45 8.25 -9.51
N VAL A 14 -12.02 8.65 -8.37
CA VAL A 14 -12.01 7.81 -7.17
C VAL A 14 -12.90 6.61 -7.45
N LEU A 15 -12.32 5.41 -7.43
CA LEU A 15 -13.07 4.18 -7.63
C LEU A 15 -14.18 4.05 -6.57
N PRO A 16 -15.46 3.95 -6.97
CA PRO A 16 -16.56 3.64 -6.06
C PRO A 16 -16.24 2.42 -5.20
N SER A 17 -16.58 2.46 -3.91
CA SER A 17 -16.19 1.43 -2.94
C SER A 17 -16.60 0.02 -3.37
N ALA A 18 -17.80 -0.15 -3.94
CA ALA A 18 -18.28 -1.44 -4.44
C ALA A 18 -17.39 -2.05 -5.55
N LEU A 19 -16.67 -1.23 -6.32
CA LEU A 19 -15.75 -1.71 -7.35
C LEU A 19 -14.41 -2.18 -6.76
N GLN A 20 -14.01 -1.69 -5.58
CA GLN A 20 -12.69 -2.02 -5.01
C GLN A 20 -12.54 -3.51 -4.70
N ASP A 21 -13.65 -4.21 -4.40
CA ASP A 21 -13.66 -5.63 -4.08
C ASP A 21 -13.45 -6.53 -5.31
N VAL A 22 -13.80 -6.03 -6.49
CA VAL A 22 -13.70 -6.77 -7.76
C VAL A 22 -12.53 -6.32 -8.64
N VAL A 23 -11.97 -5.13 -8.37
CA VAL A 23 -10.84 -4.60 -9.13
C VAL A 23 -9.61 -5.48 -8.95
N LEU A 24 -9.06 -5.91 -10.10
CA LEU A 24 -7.86 -6.73 -10.18
C LEU A 24 -6.66 -5.90 -10.60
N ILE A 25 -5.64 -5.86 -9.75
CA ILE A 25 -4.39 -5.12 -9.99
C ILE A 25 -3.19 -6.07 -10.16
N ASN A 26 -2.14 -5.58 -10.82
CA ASN A 26 -0.91 -6.35 -11.06
C ASN A 26 0.12 -6.15 -9.93
N ALA A 27 1.18 -6.97 -9.93
CA ALA A 27 2.22 -6.94 -8.90
C ALA A 27 2.94 -5.58 -8.80
N ARG A 28 3.12 -4.88 -9.93
CA ARG A 28 3.75 -3.55 -9.95
C ARG A 28 2.90 -2.53 -9.20
N THR A 29 1.59 -2.53 -9.44
CA THR A 29 0.65 -1.67 -8.71
C THR A 29 0.62 -2.02 -7.22
N CYS A 30 0.61 -3.32 -6.87
CA CYS A 30 0.63 -3.75 -5.47
C CYS A 30 1.85 -3.22 -4.71
N ALA A 31 3.03 -3.32 -5.33
CA ALA A 31 4.28 -2.84 -4.75
C ALA A 31 4.36 -1.31 -4.67
N ALA A 32 3.87 -0.62 -5.69
CA ALA A 32 3.88 0.84 -5.77
C ALA A 32 3.06 1.52 -4.68
N ILE A 33 1.97 0.89 -4.20
CA ILE A 33 1.14 1.42 -3.09
C ILE A 33 1.98 1.69 -1.84
N GLY A 34 2.95 0.82 -1.54
CA GLY A 34 3.86 0.98 -0.41
C GLY A 34 5.24 1.52 -0.79
N ASN A 35 5.41 2.05 -2.00
CA ASN A 35 6.69 2.52 -2.53
C ASN A 35 7.81 1.45 -2.49
N MET A 36 7.46 0.20 -2.77
CA MET A 36 8.39 -0.94 -2.78
C MET A 36 8.67 -1.44 -4.20
N GLY A 37 9.77 -2.19 -4.34
CA GLY A 37 10.08 -2.91 -5.57
C GLY A 37 9.23 -4.17 -5.77
N ILE A 38 9.04 -4.59 -7.02
CA ILE A 38 8.27 -5.80 -7.38
C ILE A 38 8.87 -7.05 -6.73
N SER A 39 10.20 -7.20 -6.74
CA SER A 39 10.88 -8.36 -6.15
C SER A 39 10.59 -8.49 -4.66
N TRP A 40 10.51 -7.36 -3.93
CA TRP A 40 10.13 -7.36 -2.52
C TRP A 40 8.70 -7.85 -2.32
N TRP A 41 7.76 -7.34 -3.14
CA TRP A 41 6.35 -7.78 -3.08
C TRP A 41 6.21 -9.28 -3.32
N LEU A 42 6.87 -9.80 -4.37
CA LEU A 42 6.82 -11.23 -4.69
C LEU A 42 7.44 -12.09 -3.59
N ALA A 43 8.51 -11.64 -2.94
CA ALA A 43 9.09 -12.34 -1.80
C ALA A 43 8.10 -12.42 -0.61
N ARG A 44 7.34 -11.35 -0.34
CA ARG A 44 6.31 -11.35 0.71
C ARG A 44 5.14 -12.27 0.39
N VAL A 45 4.74 -12.33 -0.88
CA VAL A 45 3.70 -13.26 -1.33
C VAL A 45 4.20 -14.71 -1.19
N ALA A 46 5.45 -14.99 -1.56
CA ALA A 46 6.05 -16.31 -1.42
C ALA A 46 6.21 -16.74 0.05
N ALA A 47 6.51 -15.78 0.94
CA ALA A 47 6.57 -16.00 2.39
C ALA A 47 5.18 -16.19 3.04
N GLY A 48 4.08 -15.94 2.31
CA GLY A 48 2.73 -16.00 2.85
C GLY A 48 2.35 -14.81 3.74
N GLU A 49 3.16 -13.75 3.77
CA GLU A 49 2.91 -12.53 4.54
C GLU A 49 1.96 -11.57 3.80
N ALA A 50 2.11 -11.48 2.47
CA ALA A 50 1.24 -10.69 1.60
C ALA A 50 0.09 -11.55 1.04
N PRO A 51 -1.01 -10.93 0.60
CA PRO A 51 -2.17 -11.66 0.08
C PRO A 51 -1.83 -12.55 -1.11
N LYS A 52 -2.47 -13.72 -1.16
CA LYS A 52 -2.36 -14.63 -2.31
C LYS A 52 -3.02 -13.99 -3.54
N PRO A 53 -2.50 -14.25 -4.75
CA PRO A 53 -3.16 -13.79 -5.98
C PRO A 53 -4.57 -14.39 -6.10
N ALA A 54 -5.53 -13.57 -6.55
CA ALA A 54 -6.84 -14.04 -6.95
C ALA A 54 -6.81 -14.77 -8.31
N ILE A 55 -5.85 -14.42 -9.17
CA ILE A 55 -5.56 -15.12 -10.42
C ILE A 55 -4.06 -15.35 -10.51
N GLN A 56 -3.66 -16.57 -10.83
CA GLN A 56 -2.27 -16.96 -11.05
C GLN A 56 -2.15 -17.78 -12.35
N GLN A 57 -1.75 -17.14 -13.43
CA GLN A 57 -1.51 -17.75 -14.74
C GLN A 57 -0.17 -17.27 -15.33
N PRO A 58 0.42 -17.99 -16.30
CA PRO A 58 1.65 -17.54 -16.96
C PRO A 58 1.51 -16.11 -17.52
N ARG A 59 2.33 -15.19 -17.02
CA ARG A 59 2.32 -13.73 -17.33
C ARG A 59 1.10 -12.95 -16.83
N MET A 60 0.10 -13.58 -16.21
CA MET A 60 -1.10 -12.93 -15.69
C MET A 60 -1.35 -13.33 -14.23
N THR A 61 -0.62 -12.69 -13.34
CA THR A 61 -0.90 -12.73 -11.90
C THR A 61 -1.63 -11.46 -11.49
N ARG A 62 -2.75 -11.60 -10.76
CA ARG A 62 -3.59 -10.49 -10.31
C ARG A 62 -4.05 -10.67 -8.86
N TRP A 63 -4.20 -9.55 -8.18
CA TRP A 63 -4.68 -9.45 -6.79
C TRP A 63 -5.92 -8.57 -6.74
N ARG A 64 -6.81 -8.84 -5.79
CA ARG A 64 -7.90 -7.92 -5.49
C ARG A 64 -7.34 -6.68 -4.80
N LEU A 65 -7.81 -5.51 -5.21
CA LEU A 65 -7.39 -4.24 -4.63
C LEU A 65 -7.72 -4.18 -3.13
N ALA A 66 -8.89 -4.69 -2.72
CA ALA A 66 -9.31 -4.74 -1.31
C ALA A 66 -8.30 -5.46 -0.41
N ASP A 67 -7.89 -6.68 -0.77
CA ASP A 67 -6.94 -7.49 0.01
C ASP A 67 -5.56 -6.80 0.12
N VAL A 68 -5.10 -6.19 -0.97
CA VAL A 68 -3.84 -5.46 -0.99
C VAL A 68 -3.91 -4.22 -0.11
N ARG A 69 -5.04 -3.50 -0.14
CA ARG A 69 -5.28 -2.33 0.72
C ARG A 69 -5.25 -2.73 2.20
N GLU A 70 -5.92 -3.82 2.55
CA GLU A 70 -5.97 -4.32 3.93
C GLU A 70 -4.57 -4.68 4.44
N TYR A 71 -3.78 -5.41 3.64
CA TYR A 71 -2.40 -5.74 3.97
C TYR A 71 -1.56 -4.50 4.28
N TRP A 72 -1.61 -3.48 3.42
CA TRP A 72 -0.84 -2.24 3.63
C TRP A 72 -1.34 -1.44 4.84
N ALA A 73 -2.66 -1.42 5.09
CA ALA A 73 -3.23 -0.77 6.27
C ALA A 73 -2.78 -1.46 7.57
N LYS A 74 -2.73 -2.80 7.59
CA LYS A 74 -2.19 -3.59 8.71
C LYS A 74 -0.72 -3.28 8.95
N LEU A 75 0.11 -3.36 7.90
CA LEU A 75 1.54 -3.12 8.00
C LEU A 75 1.87 -1.69 8.48
N ALA A 76 1.13 -0.68 8.00
CA ALA A 76 1.27 0.70 8.46
C ALA A 76 0.84 0.90 9.92
N THR A 77 -0.07 0.08 10.42
CA THR A 77 -0.49 0.12 11.82
C THR A 77 0.54 -0.55 12.73
N GLU A 78 1.06 -1.72 12.34
CA GLU A 78 2.15 -2.40 13.06
C GLU A 78 3.42 -1.55 13.15
N GLY A 79 3.79 -0.87 12.06
CA GLY A 79 4.94 0.05 12.05
C GLY A 79 4.76 1.28 12.96
N ARG A 80 3.51 1.72 13.20
CA ARG A 80 3.23 2.80 14.16
C ARG A 80 3.32 2.31 15.60
N SER A 81 2.77 1.14 15.89
CA SER A 81 2.80 0.55 17.23
C SER A 81 4.22 0.26 17.71
N SER A 82 5.10 -0.24 16.82
CA SER A 82 6.50 -0.51 17.18
C SER A 82 7.30 0.77 17.46
N ARG A 83 7.00 1.87 16.75
CA ARG A 83 7.63 3.18 16.98
C ARG A 83 7.18 3.84 18.29
N ALA A 84 5.91 3.67 18.66
CA ALA A 84 5.38 4.17 19.93
C ALA A 84 5.99 3.45 21.14
N SER A 85 6.28 2.15 21.04
CA SER A 85 6.92 1.39 22.13
C SER A 85 8.41 1.71 22.32
N GLN A 86 9.06 2.39 21.38
CA GLN A 86 10.48 2.76 21.46
C GLN A 86 10.73 4.15 22.05
N SER A 87 9.69 4.91 22.43
CA SER A 87 9.90 6.15 23.18
C SER A 87 10.30 5.83 24.62
N VAL A 88 11.60 5.90 24.88
CA VAL A 88 12.21 5.87 26.22
C VAL A 88 11.52 6.93 27.11
N PRO A 89 11.02 6.59 28.31
CA PRO A 89 10.60 7.61 29.25
C PRO A 89 11.83 8.43 29.64
N THR A 90 11.89 9.68 29.19
CA THR A 90 12.86 10.64 29.72
C THR A 90 12.54 10.84 31.19
N ALA A 91 13.35 10.21 32.05
CA ALA A 91 13.29 10.34 33.49
C ALA A 91 13.49 11.81 33.87
N ASN A 92 12.40 12.48 34.25
CA ASN A 92 12.46 13.81 34.84
C ASN A 92 12.98 13.65 36.28
N LYS A 93 14.28 13.88 36.49
CA LYS A 93 14.83 13.99 37.85
C LYS A 93 14.42 15.36 38.40
N GLY A 94 13.31 15.37 39.14
CA GLY A 94 12.89 16.51 39.93
C GLY A 94 13.93 16.83 40.99
N THR A 95 14.47 18.04 40.93
CA THR A 95 15.21 18.69 42.00
C THR A 95 14.25 19.07 43.11
N GLN A 96 14.48 18.58 44.32
CA GLN A 96 14.10 19.23 45.58
C GLN A 96 15.35 19.42 46.41
#